data_AF-A0A7Z7PT00-F1
#
_entry.id   AF-A0A7Z7PT00-F1
#
_cell.length_a   1.000
_cell.length_b   1.000
_cell.length_c   1.000
_cell.angle_alpha   90.00
_cell.angle_beta   90.00
_cell.angle_gamma   90.00
#
_symmetry.space_group_name_H-M   'P 1'
#
loop_
_entity.id
_entity.type
_entity.pdbx_description
1 polymer ?
#
loop_
_entity_poly.entity_id
_entity_poly.type
_entity_poly.pdbx_seq_one_letter_code
_entity_poly.pdbx_strand_id
1 'polypeptide(L)'
;MRIAPLLKSAVKAPVLAIVSAIFGLVLSALLLLTNIAVHEMSGLDEGQVSQLVQSIARYLPVVFGLGGFAAAFLADVPLSAVFGTARWASPAEMKTLGNDGLLIGRDATTGKLLRYDGPAHLLTMAPTRTGKGVGTIIPNLLTSDRSVICIDPKGENARITGRARAQFGPVHVLDPFGVTGKHSAAYNPLDQLDPDSLDIADDASSLADAIVFDEPGMAGDAHCNEEAKALISGLILKIVVGEPPGRRSLATLRDYLTLAPERFASLLADMQDSDAANGLIARAANRHLGKSEREAAGVLSSAQRHTHFLDSPRMMRVLDESYFSFADLKRHNATVFLVLPPDRLSTYSRWLRLLITQSLADIAREPAATGRPVLYLLDEFAVLGHLAQVESAMGLMAGYGVQLWPILQDIHQLRATYGRRAGTFLSNAGVLQVFGVNDLETAELIS
;
A
#
# COMPACT_ATOMS: atom_id res chain seq x y z
N MET A 1 37.77 6.40 17.06
CA MET A 1 38.59 5.17 17.08
C MET A 1 37.67 3.99 17.41
N ARG A 2 37.40 3.10 16.45
CA ARG A 2 36.37 2.05 16.59
C ARG A 2 36.94 0.86 17.38
N ILE A 3 36.56 0.71 18.65
CA ILE A 3 36.99 -0.41 19.53
C ILE A 3 36.21 -1.70 19.21
N ALA A 4 34.95 -1.57 18.75
CA ALA A 4 34.05 -2.68 18.47
C ALA A 4 34.50 -3.66 17.36
N PRO A 5 35.12 -3.26 16.23
CA PRO A 5 35.58 -4.18 15.18
C PRO A 5 36.77 -5.04 15.62
N LEU A 6 37.67 -4.49 16.45
CA LEU A 6 38.83 -5.21 16.96
C LEU A 6 38.42 -6.30 17.95
N LEU A 7 37.48 -6.01 18.86
CA LEU A 7 36.90 -7.02 19.75
C LEU A 7 36.19 -8.14 18.98
N LYS A 8 35.48 -7.80 17.89
CA LYS A 8 34.80 -8.79 17.04
C LYS A 8 35.79 -9.70 16.29
N SER A 9 36.88 -9.13 15.78
CA SER A 9 37.93 -9.90 15.09
C SER A 9 38.66 -10.83 16.05
N ALA A 10 38.90 -10.38 17.30
CA ALA A 10 39.50 -11.19 18.35
C ALA A 10 38.67 -12.44 18.72
N VAL A 11 37.33 -12.37 18.64
CA VAL A 11 36.46 -13.53 18.91
C VAL A 11 36.40 -14.50 17.72
N LYS A 12 36.46 -14.02 16.47
CA LYS A 12 36.38 -14.86 15.26
C LYS A 12 37.71 -15.53 14.87
N ALA A 13 38.83 -14.88 15.17
CA ALA A 13 40.16 -15.33 14.74
C ALA A 13 40.50 -16.77 15.17
N PRO A 14 40.19 -17.24 16.41
CA PRO A 14 40.46 -18.62 16.80
C PRO A 14 39.66 -19.64 15.97
N VAL A 15 38.40 -19.35 15.67
CA VAL A 15 37.52 -20.25 14.90
C VAL A 15 38.01 -20.36 13.45
N LEU A 16 38.33 -19.22 12.82
CA LEU A 16 38.81 -19.20 11.44
C LEU A 16 40.20 -19.85 11.31
N ALA A 17 41.06 -19.71 12.32
CA ALA A 17 42.33 -20.42 12.41
C ALA A 17 42.15 -21.94 12.48
N ILE A 18 41.21 -22.42 13.30
CA ILE A 18 40.92 -23.86 13.43
C ILE A 18 40.38 -24.42 12.10
N VAL A 19 39.39 -23.76 11.49
CA VAL A 19 38.82 -24.21 10.21
C VAL A 19 39.87 -24.25 9.10
N SER A 20 40.71 -23.22 9.02
CA SER A 20 41.77 -23.15 8.02
C SER A 20 42.87 -24.19 8.27
N ALA A 21 43.20 -24.46 9.54
CA ALA A 21 44.14 -25.52 9.91
C ALA A 21 43.61 -26.91 9.53
N ILE A 22 42.31 -27.17 9.72
CA ILE A 22 41.65 -28.41 9.27
C ILE A 22 41.75 -28.55 7.74
N PHE A 23 41.50 -27.47 7.00
CA PHE A 23 41.68 -27.48 5.55
C PHE A 23 43.13 -27.79 5.16
N GLY A 24 44.10 -27.18 5.85
CA GLY A 24 45.53 -27.49 5.66
C GLY A 24 45.88 -28.95 5.99
N LEU A 25 45.22 -29.59 6.96
CA LEU A 25 45.36 -31.02 7.27
C LEU A 25 44.83 -31.90 6.14
N VAL A 26 43.67 -31.57 5.58
CA VAL A 26 43.09 -32.32 4.45
C VAL A 26 44.00 -32.22 3.23
N LEU A 27 44.49 -31.01 2.92
CA LEU A 27 45.40 -30.80 1.80
C LEU A 27 46.73 -31.54 2.02
N SER A 28 47.28 -31.49 3.24
CA SER A 28 48.48 -32.25 3.63
C SER A 28 48.29 -33.75 3.42
N ALA A 29 47.16 -34.31 3.86
CA ALA A 29 46.83 -35.73 3.67
C ALA A 29 46.72 -36.10 2.19
N LEU A 30 46.05 -35.28 1.38
CA LEU A 30 45.92 -35.52 -0.07
C LEU A 30 47.29 -35.51 -0.77
N LEU A 31 48.14 -34.56 -0.39
CA LEU A 31 49.46 -34.38 -0.98
C LEU A 31 50.40 -35.53 -0.61
N LEU A 32 50.32 -36.02 0.64
CA LEU A 32 51.03 -37.22 1.10
C LEU A 32 50.52 -38.50 0.44
N LEU A 33 49.19 -38.68 0.31
CA LEU A 33 48.59 -39.81 -0.39
C LEU A 33 49.01 -39.84 -1.87
N THR A 34 49.03 -38.68 -2.52
CA THR A 34 49.49 -38.56 -3.91
C THR A 34 50.98 -38.91 -4.00
N ASN A 35 51.81 -38.45 -3.05
CA ASN A 35 53.23 -38.77 -3.02
C ASN A 35 53.49 -40.28 -2.84
N ILE A 36 52.72 -40.94 -1.97
CA ILE A 36 52.77 -42.41 -1.78
C ILE A 36 52.36 -43.13 -3.06
N ALA A 37 51.24 -42.73 -3.68
CA ALA A 37 50.77 -43.35 -4.92
C ALA A 37 51.77 -43.20 -6.08
N VAL A 38 52.40 -42.03 -6.21
CA VAL A 38 53.44 -41.78 -7.22
C VAL A 38 54.67 -42.66 -6.97
N HIS A 39 55.07 -42.84 -5.71
CA HIS A 39 56.18 -43.71 -5.33
C HIS A 39 55.88 -45.18 -5.68
N GLU A 40 54.70 -45.66 -5.28
CA GLU A 40 54.26 -47.04 -5.52
C GLU A 40 54.11 -47.36 -7.01
N MET A 41 53.64 -46.40 -7.82
CA MET A 41 53.49 -46.56 -9.27
C MET A 41 54.81 -46.43 -10.05
N SER A 42 55.79 -45.67 -9.54
CA SER A 42 57.05 -45.40 -10.25
C SER A 42 58.20 -46.33 -9.84
N GLY A 43 58.11 -46.97 -8.67
CA GLY A 43 59.14 -47.88 -8.15
C GLY A 43 60.49 -47.21 -7.84
N LEU A 44 60.52 -45.88 -7.74
CA LEU A 44 61.71 -45.08 -7.47
C LEU A 44 61.88 -44.90 -5.95
N ASP A 45 63.09 -45.04 -5.40
CA ASP A 45 63.35 -44.76 -3.97
C ASP A 45 63.00 -43.32 -3.56
N GLU A 46 62.71 -43.09 -2.27
CA GLU A 46 62.35 -41.76 -1.74
C GLU A 46 63.48 -40.73 -1.96
N GLY A 47 63.44 -40.07 -3.12
CA GLY A 47 64.39 -39.02 -3.50
C GLY A 47 64.11 -37.68 -2.80
N GLN A 48 64.98 -36.71 -3.05
CA GLN A 48 64.90 -35.35 -2.49
C GLN A 48 63.54 -34.67 -2.71
N VAL A 49 62.84 -35.00 -3.80
CA VAL A 49 61.50 -34.47 -4.10
C VAL A 49 60.44 -34.98 -3.12
N SER A 50 60.46 -36.27 -2.75
CA SER A 50 59.54 -36.85 -1.76
C SER A 50 59.76 -36.21 -0.39
N GLN A 51 61.01 -36.03 0.02
CA GLN A 51 61.37 -35.37 1.28
C GLN A 51 60.91 -33.90 1.32
N LEU A 52 61.02 -33.19 0.20
CA LEU A 52 60.51 -31.83 0.07
C LEU A 52 58.98 -31.79 0.17
N VAL A 53 58.28 -32.71 -0.49
CA VAL A 53 56.82 -32.84 -0.42
C VAL A 53 56.35 -33.11 1.01
N GLN A 54 56.98 -34.06 1.71
CA GLN A 54 56.65 -34.35 3.12
C GLN A 54 56.92 -33.15 4.03
N SER A 55 58.01 -32.40 3.77
CA SER A 55 58.35 -31.19 4.53
C SER A 55 57.30 -30.10 4.34
N ILE A 56 56.86 -29.86 3.10
CA ILE A 56 55.80 -28.88 2.80
C ILE A 56 54.49 -29.32 3.44
N ALA A 57 54.10 -30.59 3.27
CA ALA A 57 52.85 -31.12 3.81
C ALA A 57 52.76 -30.97 5.33
N ARG A 58 53.88 -31.13 6.06
CA ARG A 58 53.94 -30.98 7.52
C ARG A 58 53.54 -29.59 8.01
N TYR A 59 53.87 -28.54 7.25
CA TYR A 59 53.64 -27.15 7.67
C TYR A 59 52.36 -26.53 7.11
N LEU A 60 51.69 -27.18 6.14
CA LEU A 60 50.42 -26.70 5.58
C LEU A 60 49.36 -26.35 6.65
N PRO A 61 49.07 -27.19 7.66
CA PRO A 61 48.09 -26.86 8.70
C PRO A 61 48.43 -25.57 9.47
N VAL A 62 49.71 -25.34 9.74
CA VAL A 62 50.20 -24.17 10.48
C VAL A 62 50.10 -22.92 9.61
N VAL A 63 50.53 -23.01 8.34
CA VAL A 63 50.46 -21.89 7.39
C VAL A 63 49.01 -21.46 7.16
N PHE A 64 48.11 -22.42 6.93
CA PHE A 64 46.69 -22.12 6.76
C PHE A 64 46.04 -21.65 8.06
N GLY A 65 46.41 -22.20 9.22
CA GLY A 65 45.91 -21.74 10.51
C GLY A 65 46.30 -20.29 10.82
N LEU A 66 47.56 -19.92 10.60
CA LEU A 66 48.05 -18.55 10.74
C LEU A 66 47.41 -17.61 9.70
N GLY A 67 47.27 -18.06 8.45
CA GLY A 67 46.59 -17.33 7.39
C GLY A 67 45.11 -17.06 7.72
N GLY A 68 44.39 -18.06 8.24
CA GLY A 68 43.02 -17.93 8.71
C GLY A 68 42.90 -16.99 9.91
N PHE A 69 43.85 -17.03 10.84
CA PHE A 69 43.91 -16.10 11.96
C PHE A 69 44.10 -14.64 11.47
N ALA A 70 45.07 -14.42 10.58
CA ALA A 70 45.35 -13.09 10.02
C ALA A 70 44.19 -12.58 9.14
N ALA A 71 43.54 -13.46 8.38
CA ALA A 71 42.37 -13.13 7.56
C ALA A 71 41.20 -12.59 8.40
N ALA A 72 41.04 -13.01 9.65
CA ALA A 72 40.01 -12.47 10.54
C ALA A 72 40.21 -10.97 10.88
N PHE A 73 41.41 -10.44 10.70
CA PHE A 73 41.74 -9.03 10.90
C PHE A 73 41.90 -8.24 9.59
N LEU A 74 42.05 -8.93 8.45
CA LEU A 74 42.26 -8.34 7.14
C LEU A 74 41.01 -8.37 6.26
N ALA A 75 40.16 -9.38 6.42
CA ALA A 75 38.88 -9.48 5.74
C ALA A 75 37.78 -8.99 6.69
N ASP A 76 37.19 -7.84 6.37
CA ASP A 76 35.85 -7.48 6.84
C ASP A 76 34.87 -8.50 6.24
N VAL A 77 34.82 -9.72 6.79
CA VAL A 77 33.79 -10.70 6.43
C VAL A 77 32.49 -10.18 7.05
N PRO A 78 31.54 -9.67 6.25
CA PRO A 78 30.28 -9.19 6.78
C PRO A 78 29.62 -10.39 7.46
N LEU A 79 29.18 -10.23 8.70
CA LEU A 79 28.24 -11.17 9.30
C LEU A 79 27.10 -11.35 8.30
N SER A 80 26.81 -12.60 7.96
CA SER A 80 25.62 -13.00 7.21
C SER A 80 24.44 -12.14 7.67
N ALA A 81 23.98 -11.29 6.77
CA ALA A 81 22.97 -10.28 7.00
C ALA A 81 21.62 -10.97 7.21
N VAL A 82 21.32 -11.32 8.47
CA VAL A 82 19.95 -11.71 8.86
C VAL A 82 19.10 -10.45 9.09
N PHE A 83 19.73 -9.29 9.28
CA PHE A 83 19.08 -7.98 9.39
C PHE A 83 19.84 -6.93 8.55
N GLY A 84 19.10 -5.96 7.97
CA GLY A 84 19.57 -5.05 6.92
C GLY A 84 20.85 -4.29 7.25
N THR A 85 21.75 -4.18 6.27
CA THR A 85 23.03 -3.46 6.35
C THR A 85 22.96 -2.18 5.52
N ALA A 86 22.13 -1.23 5.96
CA ALA A 86 21.95 0.04 5.24
C ALA A 86 23.30 0.67 4.88
N ARG A 87 23.51 0.95 3.60
CA ARG A 87 24.71 1.59 3.05
C ARG A 87 24.33 2.47 1.89
N TRP A 88 25.21 3.43 1.57
CA TRP A 88 25.08 4.19 0.34
C TRP A 88 25.17 3.27 -0.88
N ALA A 89 24.35 3.59 -1.89
CA ALA A 89 24.37 2.89 -3.17
C ALA A 89 25.69 3.13 -3.90
N SER A 90 26.18 2.11 -4.59
CA SER A 90 27.31 2.23 -5.50
C SER A 90 26.88 2.86 -6.83
N PRO A 91 27.82 3.45 -7.60
CA PRO A 91 27.50 3.96 -8.94
C PRO A 91 26.89 2.91 -9.88
N ALA A 92 27.19 1.63 -9.68
CA ALA A 92 26.59 0.54 -10.46
C ALA A 92 25.11 0.30 -10.09
N GLU A 93 24.78 0.35 -8.80
CA GLU A 93 23.39 0.25 -8.31
C GLU A 93 22.58 1.49 -8.70
N MET A 94 23.16 2.69 -8.66
CA MET A 94 22.48 3.90 -9.13
C MET A 94 22.13 3.87 -10.62
N LYS A 95 22.89 3.13 -11.45
CA LYS A 95 22.58 2.98 -12.89
C LYS A 95 21.32 2.16 -13.16
N THR A 96 20.86 1.34 -12.21
CA THR A 96 19.63 0.55 -12.40
C THR A 96 18.37 1.40 -12.23
N LEU A 97 18.44 2.52 -11.50
CA LEU A 97 17.34 3.42 -11.19
C LEU A 97 17.09 4.48 -12.29
N GLY A 98 17.31 4.18 -13.58
CA GLY A 98 17.62 5.23 -14.56
C GLY A 98 16.57 5.60 -15.61
N ASN A 99 15.78 4.67 -16.12
CA ASN A 99 15.20 4.86 -17.47
C ASN A 99 13.67 4.90 -17.52
N ASP A 100 12.97 4.35 -16.54
CA ASP A 100 11.51 4.23 -16.56
C ASP A 100 10.95 4.17 -15.14
N GLY A 101 9.65 4.38 -14.98
CA GLY A 101 8.96 4.32 -13.70
C GLY A 101 8.85 5.66 -12.96
N LEU A 102 8.62 5.57 -11.66
CA LEU A 102 8.30 6.69 -10.78
C LEU A 102 9.56 7.47 -10.41
N LEU A 103 9.56 8.78 -10.61
CA LEU A 103 10.66 9.66 -10.21
C LEU A 103 10.78 9.70 -8.68
N ILE A 104 11.87 9.17 -8.13
CA ILE A 104 12.14 9.08 -6.69
C ILE A 104 13.27 9.99 -6.23
N GLY A 105 13.98 10.65 -7.16
CA GLY A 105 15.00 11.62 -6.79
C GLY A 105 15.91 12.01 -7.94
N ARG A 106 17.05 12.57 -7.58
CA ARG A 106 18.09 13.00 -8.51
C ARG A 106 19.45 12.66 -7.89
N ASP A 107 20.32 12.07 -8.69
CA ASP A 107 21.71 11.87 -8.30
C ASP A 107 22.38 13.24 -8.11
N ALA A 108 22.86 13.51 -6.90
CA ALA A 108 23.48 14.79 -6.54
C ALA A 108 24.79 15.05 -7.30
N THR A 109 25.47 13.99 -7.76
CA THR A 109 26.76 14.08 -8.44
C THR A 109 26.57 14.27 -9.95
N THR A 110 25.76 13.42 -10.57
CA THR A 110 25.59 13.43 -12.03
C THR A 110 24.42 14.28 -12.50
N GLY A 111 23.52 14.67 -11.59
CA GLY A 111 22.29 15.38 -11.91
C GLY A 111 21.26 14.53 -12.65
N LYS A 112 21.48 13.22 -12.84
CA LYS A 112 20.53 12.32 -13.48
C LYS A 112 19.31 12.08 -12.59
N LEU A 113 18.14 11.98 -13.21
CA LEU A 113 16.92 11.61 -12.51
C LEU A 113 16.97 10.13 -12.12
N LEU A 114 16.51 9.82 -10.92
CA LEU A 114 16.40 8.48 -10.39
C LEU A 114 14.93 8.07 -10.41
N ARG A 115 14.64 6.95 -11.04
CA ARG A 115 13.31 6.37 -11.19
C ARG A 115 13.25 4.96 -10.63
N TYR A 116 12.08 4.61 -10.11
CA TYR A 116 11.73 3.31 -9.57
C TYR A 116 10.64 2.69 -10.44
N ASP A 117 10.98 1.60 -11.12
CA ASP A 117 10.09 0.82 -11.98
C ASP A 117 9.53 -0.44 -11.28
N GLY A 118 9.93 -0.68 -10.03
CA GLY A 118 9.50 -1.85 -9.28
C GLY A 118 8.02 -1.81 -8.87
N PRO A 119 7.45 -2.97 -8.52
CA PRO A 119 6.02 -3.10 -8.22
C PRO A 119 5.66 -2.75 -6.76
N ALA A 120 6.65 -2.63 -5.88
CA ALA A 120 6.39 -2.41 -4.45
C ALA A 120 5.84 -1.00 -4.20
N HIS A 121 5.19 -0.82 -3.06
CA HIS A 121 4.67 0.48 -2.66
C HIS A 121 5.81 1.45 -2.34
N LEU A 122 5.48 2.74 -2.30
CA LEU A 122 6.41 3.79 -1.96
C LEU A 122 5.87 4.54 -0.74
N LEU A 123 6.76 5.10 0.07
CA LEU A 123 6.40 5.97 1.17
C LEU A 123 7.27 7.21 1.12
N THR A 124 6.66 8.39 1.14
CA THR A 124 7.41 9.65 1.25
C THR A 124 7.14 10.32 2.57
N MET A 125 8.18 10.62 3.33
CA MET A 125 8.16 11.47 4.51
C MET A 125 8.78 12.81 4.14
N ALA A 126 7.97 13.87 4.12
CA ALA A 126 8.39 15.19 3.70
C ALA A 126 7.67 16.28 4.49
N PRO A 127 8.37 16.97 5.42
CA PRO A 127 7.82 18.08 6.16
C PRO A 127 7.30 19.19 5.25
N THR A 128 6.48 20.08 5.79
CA THR A 128 5.94 21.20 5.01
C THR A 128 7.06 22.05 4.41
N ARG A 129 6.84 22.56 3.20
CA ARG A 129 7.79 23.43 2.46
C ARG A 129 9.16 22.81 2.12
N THR A 130 9.30 21.49 2.16
CA THR A 130 10.53 20.78 1.75
C THR A 130 10.58 20.43 0.26
N GLY A 131 9.57 20.83 -0.50
CA GLY A 131 9.55 20.65 -1.96
C GLY A 131 8.92 19.35 -2.46
N LYS A 132 8.21 18.56 -1.61
CA LYS A 132 7.52 17.32 -2.02
C LYS A 132 6.64 17.48 -3.28
N GLY A 133 5.93 18.61 -3.38
CA GLY A 133 5.08 18.94 -4.52
C GLY A 133 5.87 19.07 -5.83
N VAL A 134 6.92 19.91 -5.82
CA VAL A 134 7.74 20.21 -7.02
C VAL A 134 8.80 19.16 -7.33
N GLY A 135 9.21 18.36 -6.33
CA GLY A 135 10.28 17.36 -6.45
C GLY A 135 9.78 15.93 -6.69
N THR A 136 8.56 15.61 -6.26
CA THR A 136 8.01 14.25 -6.32
C THR A 136 6.63 14.23 -6.98
N ILE A 137 5.62 14.84 -6.37
CA ILE A 137 4.21 14.68 -6.76
C ILE A 137 3.94 15.18 -8.18
N ILE A 138 4.20 16.47 -8.44
CA ILE A 138 3.92 17.09 -9.75
C ILE A 138 4.75 16.45 -10.87
N PRO A 139 6.08 16.26 -10.74
CA PRO A 139 6.87 15.60 -11.79
C PRO A 139 6.38 14.20 -12.16
N ASN A 140 5.95 13.40 -11.18
CA ASN A 140 5.40 12.07 -11.44
C ASN A 140 4.07 12.15 -12.18
N LEU A 141 3.16 13.03 -11.75
CA LEU A 141 1.91 13.25 -12.47
C LEU A 141 2.16 13.73 -13.91
N LEU A 142 3.13 14.61 -14.13
CA LEU A 142 3.46 15.11 -15.47
C LEU A 142 4.08 14.06 -16.40
N THR A 143 4.77 13.03 -15.87
CA THR A 143 5.61 12.13 -16.69
C THR A 143 5.25 10.66 -16.64
N SER A 144 4.43 10.22 -15.67
CA SER A 144 4.15 8.80 -15.48
C SER A 144 3.09 8.29 -16.47
N ASP A 145 3.52 7.54 -17.47
CA ASP A 145 2.62 6.92 -18.46
C ASP A 145 1.93 5.67 -17.88
N ARG A 146 0.94 5.90 -17.00
CA ARG A 146 0.12 4.86 -16.34
C ARG A 146 -1.15 5.47 -15.77
N SER A 147 -2.10 4.64 -15.34
CA SER A 147 -3.26 5.10 -14.58
C SER A 147 -2.92 5.62 -13.19
N VAL A 148 -3.60 6.69 -12.76
CA VAL A 148 -3.37 7.34 -11.47
C VAL A 148 -4.70 7.65 -10.77
N ILE A 149 -4.81 7.28 -9.49
CA ILE A 149 -5.78 7.85 -8.56
C ILE A 149 -5.02 8.77 -7.61
N CYS A 150 -5.36 10.05 -7.59
CA CYS A 150 -4.69 11.06 -6.77
C CYS A 150 -5.67 11.70 -5.81
N ILE A 151 -5.43 11.54 -4.51
CA ILE A 151 -6.09 12.37 -3.50
C ILE A 151 -5.36 13.70 -3.47
N ASP A 152 -6.09 14.78 -3.73
CA ASP A 152 -5.55 16.13 -3.91
C ASP A 152 -6.36 17.12 -3.07
N PRO A 153 -6.10 17.22 -1.75
CA PRO A 153 -6.91 18.06 -0.87
C PRO A 153 -6.95 19.53 -1.30
N LYS A 154 -5.89 20.04 -1.96
CA LYS A 154 -5.80 21.45 -2.37
C LYS A 154 -6.23 21.70 -3.82
N GLY A 155 -6.56 20.65 -4.57
CA GLY A 155 -6.84 20.74 -6.00
C GLY A 155 -5.64 21.25 -6.83
N GLU A 156 -4.44 21.30 -6.25
CA GLU A 156 -3.24 21.85 -6.90
C GLU A 156 -2.70 20.88 -7.95
N ASN A 157 -2.70 19.59 -7.62
CA ASN A 157 -2.22 18.54 -8.50
C ASN A 157 -3.09 18.46 -9.76
N ALA A 158 -4.42 18.48 -9.61
CA ALA A 158 -5.35 18.48 -10.73
C ALA A 158 -5.21 19.74 -11.60
N ARG A 159 -5.09 20.93 -10.99
CA ARG A 159 -4.94 22.20 -11.71
C ARG A 159 -3.67 22.26 -12.54
N ILE A 160 -2.53 21.87 -11.96
CA ILE A 160 -1.22 21.98 -12.60
C ILE A 160 -1.03 20.88 -13.65
N THR A 161 -1.44 19.65 -13.34
CA THR A 161 -1.03 18.48 -14.12
C THR A 161 -2.10 17.95 -15.05
N GLY A 162 -3.38 18.33 -14.87
CA GLY A 162 -4.51 17.77 -15.60
C GLY A 162 -4.37 17.81 -17.13
N ARG A 163 -3.76 18.88 -17.69
CA ARG A 163 -3.52 18.97 -19.15
C ARG A 163 -2.48 17.96 -19.62
N ALA A 164 -1.39 17.76 -18.87
CA ALA A 164 -0.38 16.75 -19.20
C ALA A 164 -0.96 15.35 -19.02
N ARG A 165 -1.75 15.12 -17.96
CA ARG A 165 -2.46 13.85 -17.74
C ARG A 165 -3.36 13.47 -18.91
N ALA A 166 -4.05 14.46 -19.50
CA ALA A 166 -4.92 14.26 -20.67
C ALA A 166 -4.17 13.75 -21.92
N GLN A 167 -2.84 13.84 -21.97
CA GLN A 167 -2.04 13.26 -23.06
C GLN A 167 -1.84 11.74 -22.91
N PHE A 168 -1.97 11.22 -21.68
CA PHE A 168 -1.88 9.77 -21.41
C PHE A 168 -3.25 9.08 -21.46
N GLY A 169 -4.33 9.82 -21.24
CA GLY A 169 -5.70 9.32 -21.35
C GLY A 169 -6.72 10.20 -20.62
N PRO A 170 -7.98 9.74 -20.45
CA PRO A 170 -9.04 10.52 -19.81
C PRO A 170 -8.68 11.01 -18.40
N VAL A 171 -9.13 12.22 -18.07
CA VAL A 171 -8.91 12.84 -16.75
C VAL A 171 -10.26 13.17 -16.13
N HIS A 172 -10.54 12.54 -15.00
CA HIS A 172 -11.74 12.75 -14.20
C HIS A 172 -11.35 13.50 -12.93
N VAL A 173 -12.01 14.61 -12.65
CA VAL A 173 -11.78 15.40 -11.43
C VAL A 173 -13.07 15.40 -10.65
N LEU A 174 -13.11 14.76 -9.48
CA LEU A 174 -14.27 14.81 -8.60
C LEU A 174 -14.00 15.90 -7.56
N ASP A 175 -14.70 17.02 -7.70
CA ASP A 175 -14.49 18.26 -6.95
C ASP A 175 -15.85 18.88 -6.57
N PRO A 176 -16.54 18.33 -5.55
CA PRO A 176 -17.87 18.78 -5.14
C PRO A 176 -17.92 20.27 -4.74
N PHE A 177 -16.79 20.83 -4.33
CA PHE A 177 -16.67 22.22 -3.85
C PHE A 177 -16.12 23.18 -4.90
N GLY A 178 -15.69 22.69 -6.07
CA GLY A 178 -15.19 23.51 -7.17
C GLY A 178 -13.85 24.20 -6.89
N VAL A 179 -13.02 23.64 -6.00
CA VAL A 179 -11.72 24.21 -5.60
C VAL A 179 -10.76 24.33 -6.78
N THR A 180 -10.84 23.41 -7.71
CA THR A 180 -9.97 23.36 -8.90
C THR A 180 -10.37 24.37 -9.98
N GLY A 181 -11.64 24.84 -9.98
CA GLY A 181 -12.24 25.58 -11.08
C GLY A 181 -12.44 24.76 -12.37
N LYS A 182 -12.27 23.43 -12.32
CA LYS A 182 -12.53 22.51 -13.44
C LYS A 182 -13.95 21.98 -13.39
N HIS A 183 -14.41 21.41 -14.50
CA HIS A 183 -15.65 20.64 -14.53
C HIS A 183 -15.50 19.41 -13.61
N SER A 184 -16.42 19.24 -12.66
CA SER A 184 -16.43 18.06 -11.80
C SER A 184 -17.06 16.89 -12.55
N ALA A 185 -16.39 15.74 -12.57
CA ALA A 185 -17.00 14.47 -12.90
C ALA A 185 -17.86 13.97 -11.72
N ALA A 186 -18.67 12.94 -11.99
CA ALA A 186 -19.45 12.21 -11.01
C ALA A 186 -19.14 10.70 -11.10
N TYR A 187 -19.31 10.01 -9.97
CA TYR A 187 -19.23 8.56 -9.87
C TYR A 187 -20.32 8.04 -8.94
N ASN A 188 -21.29 7.30 -9.48
CA ASN A 188 -22.34 6.66 -8.69
C ASN A 188 -21.93 5.22 -8.35
N PRO A 189 -21.66 4.90 -7.07
CA PRO A 189 -21.24 3.56 -6.70
C PRO A 189 -22.30 2.48 -6.90
N LEU A 190 -23.58 2.86 -7.05
CA LEU A 190 -24.67 1.91 -7.29
C LEU A 190 -24.71 1.42 -8.75
N ASP A 191 -24.09 2.14 -9.69
CA ASP A 191 -24.06 1.74 -11.11
C ASP A 191 -23.23 0.47 -11.34
N GLN A 192 -22.33 0.12 -10.40
CA GLN A 192 -21.53 -1.11 -10.47
C GLN A 192 -22.26 -2.33 -9.90
N LEU A 193 -23.43 -2.15 -9.28
CA LEU A 193 -24.18 -3.23 -8.66
C LEU A 193 -25.07 -3.90 -9.69
N ASP A 194 -24.75 -5.15 -10.03
CA ASP A 194 -25.55 -5.98 -10.91
C ASP A 194 -26.62 -6.75 -10.11
N PRO A 195 -27.93 -6.44 -10.26
CA PRO A 195 -28.99 -7.13 -9.53
C PRO A 195 -29.10 -8.62 -9.85
N ASP A 196 -28.56 -9.07 -10.99
CA ASP A 196 -28.59 -10.47 -11.43
C ASP A 196 -27.34 -11.26 -10.98
N SER A 197 -26.36 -10.58 -10.37
CA SER A 197 -25.14 -11.21 -9.86
C SER A 197 -25.42 -12.07 -8.63
N LEU A 198 -24.72 -13.22 -8.53
CA LEU A 198 -24.72 -14.04 -7.32
C LEU A 198 -24.05 -13.34 -6.13
N ASP A 199 -23.17 -12.37 -6.40
CA ASP A 199 -22.37 -11.65 -5.41
C ASP A 199 -23.03 -10.34 -4.95
N ILE A 200 -24.24 -10.02 -5.43
CA ILE A 200 -24.94 -8.75 -5.14
C ILE A 200 -25.10 -8.47 -3.64
N ALA A 201 -25.23 -9.51 -2.83
CA ALA A 201 -25.30 -9.40 -1.37
C ALA A 201 -23.99 -8.86 -0.78
N ASP A 202 -22.87 -9.43 -1.22
CA ASP A 202 -21.53 -9.09 -0.75
C ASP A 202 -21.11 -7.71 -1.25
N ASP A 203 -21.49 -7.36 -2.49
CA ASP A 203 -21.25 -6.03 -3.06
C ASP A 203 -22.03 -4.94 -2.32
N ALA A 204 -23.32 -5.16 -2.04
CA ALA A 204 -24.12 -4.21 -1.26
C ALA A 204 -23.63 -4.09 0.19
N SER A 205 -23.19 -5.19 0.81
CA SER A 205 -22.58 -5.19 2.15
C SER A 205 -21.26 -4.42 2.16
N SER A 206 -20.39 -4.66 1.19
CA SER A 206 -19.10 -3.98 1.07
C SER A 206 -19.28 -2.46 0.90
N LEU A 207 -20.31 -2.05 0.15
CA LEU A 207 -20.68 -0.65 0.00
C LEU A 207 -21.17 -0.04 1.32
N ALA A 208 -22.00 -0.77 2.06
CA ALA A 208 -22.47 -0.34 3.38
C ALA A 208 -21.32 -0.21 4.39
N ASP A 209 -20.36 -1.14 4.38
CA ASP A 209 -19.14 -1.10 5.20
C ASP A 209 -18.25 0.10 4.86
N ALA A 210 -18.19 0.50 3.58
CA ALA A 210 -17.44 1.68 3.18
C ALA A 210 -18.06 2.99 3.70
N ILE A 211 -19.39 3.02 3.89
CA ILE A 211 -20.15 4.17 4.39
C ILE A 211 -20.12 4.24 5.93
N VAL A 212 -20.37 3.11 6.59
CA VAL A 212 -20.47 3.01 8.05
C VAL A 212 -19.09 2.78 8.65
N PHE A 213 -18.53 3.84 9.22
CA PHE A 213 -17.19 3.80 9.80
C PHE A 213 -17.22 3.68 11.32
N ASP A 214 -16.59 2.63 11.84
CA ASP A 214 -16.36 2.42 13.27
C ASP A 214 -15.08 3.15 13.71
N GLU A 215 -15.24 4.30 14.38
CA GLU A 215 -14.09 5.02 14.93
C GLU A 215 -13.40 4.18 16.03
N PRO A 216 -12.07 3.99 15.95
CA PRO A 216 -11.32 3.28 16.99
C PRO A 216 -11.54 3.93 18.37
N GLY A 217 -12.02 3.14 19.33
CA GLY A 217 -12.30 3.60 20.71
C GLY A 217 -13.77 3.88 21.01
N MET A 218 -14.67 3.90 20.01
CA MET A 218 -16.12 4.04 20.18
C MET A 218 -16.82 2.67 20.30
N ALA A 219 -16.39 1.82 21.24
CA ALA A 219 -16.91 0.45 21.37
C ALA A 219 -18.41 0.37 21.71
N GLY A 220 -19.00 1.43 22.27
CA GLY A 220 -20.42 1.48 22.66
C GLY A 220 -21.40 1.44 21.50
N ASP A 221 -20.99 1.89 20.31
CA ASP A 221 -21.86 2.00 19.12
C ASP A 221 -21.74 0.80 18.17
N ALA A 222 -20.83 -0.14 18.44
CA ALA A 222 -20.48 -1.22 17.49
C ALA A 222 -21.69 -2.06 17.07
N HIS A 223 -22.53 -2.48 18.02
CA HIS A 223 -23.76 -3.23 17.70
C HIS A 223 -24.72 -2.42 16.82
N CYS A 224 -24.92 -1.14 17.15
CA CYS A 224 -25.80 -0.26 16.35
C CYS A 224 -25.24 0.01 14.96
N ASN A 225 -23.92 0.08 14.80
CA ASN A 225 -23.26 0.25 13.51
C ASN A 225 -23.37 -1.01 12.64
N GLU A 226 -23.21 -2.21 13.23
CA GLU A 226 -23.43 -3.48 12.53
C GLU A 226 -24.87 -3.63 12.01
N GLU A 227 -25.85 -3.29 12.85
CA GLU A 227 -27.24 -3.28 12.42
C GLU A 227 -27.54 -2.18 11.40
N ALA A 228 -26.86 -1.03 11.48
CA ALA A 228 -27.00 0.04 10.48
C ALA A 228 -26.42 -0.37 9.12
N LYS A 229 -25.29 -1.09 9.09
CA LYS A 229 -24.72 -1.68 7.86
C LYS A 229 -25.74 -2.62 7.20
N ALA A 230 -26.36 -3.49 8.00
CA ALA A 230 -27.37 -4.42 7.50
C ALA A 230 -28.61 -3.70 6.94
N LEU A 231 -29.09 -2.64 7.61
CA LEU A 231 -30.19 -1.81 7.11
C LEU A 231 -29.81 -1.10 5.80
N ILE A 232 -28.64 -0.47 5.76
CA ILE A 232 -28.14 0.25 4.58
C ILE A 232 -27.97 -0.70 3.38
N SER A 233 -27.37 -1.87 3.60
CA SER A 233 -27.23 -2.91 2.56
C SER A 233 -28.60 -3.34 2.01
N GLY A 234 -29.58 -3.61 2.89
CA GLY A 234 -30.94 -3.93 2.48
C GLY A 234 -31.63 -2.85 1.65
N LEU A 235 -31.43 -1.58 2.03
CA LEU A 235 -31.97 -0.43 1.29
C LEU A 235 -31.27 -0.23 -0.06
N ILE A 236 -29.95 -0.42 -0.12
CA ILE A 236 -29.18 -0.41 -1.38
C ILE A 236 -29.75 -1.46 -2.34
N LEU A 237 -29.97 -2.69 -1.86
CA LEU A 237 -30.60 -3.75 -2.66
C LEU A 237 -31.99 -3.34 -3.16
N LYS A 238 -32.83 -2.79 -2.28
CA LYS A 238 -34.16 -2.28 -2.66
C LYS A 238 -34.08 -1.22 -3.75
N ILE A 239 -33.10 -0.33 -3.68
CA ILE A 239 -32.89 0.74 -4.67
C ILE A 239 -32.44 0.16 -6.01
N VAL A 240 -31.39 -0.65 -6.03
CA VAL A 240 -30.82 -1.21 -7.27
C VAL A 240 -31.85 -2.04 -8.03
N VAL A 241 -32.65 -2.83 -7.32
CA VAL A 241 -33.67 -3.69 -7.91
C VAL A 241 -34.95 -2.93 -8.26
N GLY A 242 -35.44 -2.10 -7.33
CA GLY A 242 -36.82 -1.57 -7.37
C GLY A 242 -36.96 -0.17 -7.94
N GLU A 243 -35.92 0.67 -7.89
CA GLU A 243 -35.99 2.04 -8.38
C GLU A 243 -35.67 2.13 -9.89
N PRO A 244 -36.24 3.10 -10.62
CA PRO A 244 -35.85 3.38 -12.00
C PRO A 244 -34.39 3.89 -12.05
N PRO A 245 -33.66 3.72 -13.17
CA PRO A 245 -32.25 4.08 -13.28
C PRO A 245 -31.89 5.48 -12.75
N GLY A 246 -32.69 6.51 -13.03
CA GLY A 246 -32.45 7.88 -12.56
C GLY A 246 -32.61 8.11 -11.04
N ARG A 247 -33.06 7.10 -10.29
CA ARG A 247 -33.15 7.11 -8.82
C ARG A 247 -32.25 6.06 -8.16
N ARG A 248 -31.40 5.34 -8.91
CA ARG A 248 -30.48 4.34 -8.35
C ARG A 248 -29.20 4.96 -7.80
N SER A 249 -29.30 5.86 -6.82
CA SER A 249 -28.14 6.55 -6.24
C SER A 249 -28.18 6.61 -4.72
N LEU A 250 -27.05 7.00 -4.11
CA LEU A 250 -26.99 7.21 -2.67
C LEU A 250 -27.90 8.37 -2.20
N ALA A 251 -28.33 9.26 -3.08
CA ALA A 251 -29.34 10.27 -2.75
C ALA A 251 -30.67 9.60 -2.36
N THR A 252 -31.10 8.58 -3.10
CA THR A 252 -32.32 7.82 -2.76
C THR A 252 -32.17 7.04 -1.46
N LEU A 253 -30.98 6.50 -1.18
CA LEU A 253 -30.70 5.88 0.13
C LEU A 253 -30.90 6.90 1.26
N ARG A 254 -30.44 8.14 1.06
CA ARG A 254 -30.61 9.21 2.04
C ARG A 254 -32.08 9.61 2.20
N ASP A 255 -32.83 9.72 1.11
CA ASP A 255 -34.28 9.97 1.14
C ASP A 255 -34.99 8.90 1.98
N TYR A 256 -34.72 7.62 1.71
CA TYR A 256 -35.32 6.50 2.43
C TYR A 256 -35.02 6.52 3.93
N LEU A 257 -33.77 6.75 4.30
CA LEU A 257 -33.34 6.81 5.70
C LEU A 257 -33.93 8.01 6.46
N THR A 258 -34.47 9.01 5.77
CA THR A 258 -35.01 10.25 6.37
C THR A 258 -36.52 10.40 6.16
N LEU A 259 -37.20 9.36 5.69
CA LEU A 259 -38.65 9.31 5.61
C LEU A 259 -39.31 9.53 6.98
N ALA A 260 -40.52 10.11 6.97
CA ALA A 260 -41.38 10.15 8.14
C ALA A 260 -41.68 8.71 8.65
N PRO A 261 -41.85 8.49 9.96
CA PRO A 261 -41.98 7.15 10.54
C PRO A 261 -43.00 6.25 9.83
N GLU A 262 -44.18 6.78 9.49
CA GLU A 262 -45.24 6.03 8.81
C GLU A 262 -44.83 5.61 7.40
N ARG A 263 -44.14 6.50 6.66
CA ARG A 263 -43.64 6.20 5.31
C ARG A 263 -42.47 5.24 5.34
N PHE A 264 -41.61 5.32 6.36
CA PHE A 264 -40.52 4.37 6.55
C PHE A 264 -41.08 2.98 6.88
N ALA A 265 -42.11 2.89 7.73
CA ALA A 265 -42.81 1.64 7.99
C ALA A 265 -43.45 1.05 6.73
N SER A 266 -44.08 1.88 5.89
CA SER A 266 -44.60 1.43 4.58
C SER A 266 -43.48 0.92 3.66
N LEU A 267 -42.34 1.62 3.58
CA LEU A 267 -41.19 1.17 2.79
C LEU A 267 -40.69 -0.20 3.27
N LEU A 268 -40.61 -0.43 4.59
CA LEU A 268 -40.20 -1.72 5.13
C LEU A 268 -41.23 -2.82 4.83
N ALA A 269 -42.53 -2.53 4.87
CA ALA A 269 -43.58 -3.47 4.46
C ALA A 269 -43.43 -3.83 2.97
N ASP A 270 -43.24 -2.84 2.09
CA ASP A 270 -42.98 -3.05 0.66
C ASP A 270 -41.70 -3.87 0.41
N MET A 271 -40.71 -3.78 1.31
CA MET A 271 -39.51 -4.61 1.26
C MET A 271 -39.77 -6.06 1.72
N GLN A 272 -40.63 -6.29 2.72
CA GLN A 272 -40.98 -7.64 3.18
C GLN A 272 -41.66 -8.49 2.10
N ASP A 273 -42.44 -7.85 1.22
CA ASP A 273 -43.16 -8.52 0.14
C ASP A 273 -42.28 -8.80 -1.10
N SER A 274 -41.01 -8.36 -1.10
CA SER A 274 -40.09 -8.54 -2.21
C SER A 274 -39.41 -9.92 -2.20
N ASP A 275 -39.60 -10.70 -3.26
CA ASP A 275 -38.88 -11.96 -3.53
C ASP A 275 -37.53 -11.74 -4.24
N ALA A 276 -37.31 -10.54 -4.79
CA ALA A 276 -36.09 -10.19 -5.51
C ALA A 276 -34.80 -10.28 -4.67
N ALA A 277 -33.67 -10.38 -5.37
CA ALA A 277 -32.35 -10.66 -4.78
C ALA A 277 -32.41 -11.89 -3.85
N ASN A 278 -33.08 -12.96 -4.26
CA ASN A 278 -33.25 -14.20 -3.49
C ASN A 278 -33.82 -13.96 -2.07
N GLY A 279 -34.78 -13.03 -1.96
CA GLY A 279 -35.42 -12.61 -0.71
C GLY A 279 -34.51 -11.85 0.27
N LEU A 280 -33.33 -11.37 -0.16
CA LEU A 280 -32.43 -10.59 0.70
C LEU A 280 -33.08 -9.28 1.18
N ILE A 281 -33.84 -8.62 0.31
CA ILE A 281 -34.56 -7.38 0.62
C ILE A 281 -35.58 -7.62 1.76
N ALA A 282 -36.39 -8.67 1.64
CA ALA A 282 -37.34 -9.07 2.67
C ALA A 282 -36.65 -9.45 3.99
N ARG A 283 -35.53 -10.19 3.94
CA ARG A 283 -34.76 -10.53 5.14
C ARG A 283 -34.22 -9.30 5.86
N ALA A 284 -33.73 -8.29 5.13
CA ALA A 284 -33.26 -7.05 5.72
C ALA A 284 -34.39 -6.27 6.43
N ALA A 285 -35.56 -6.17 5.81
CA ALA A 285 -36.73 -5.55 6.43
C ALA A 285 -37.20 -6.31 7.68
N ASN A 286 -37.32 -7.64 7.60
CA ASN A 286 -37.66 -8.50 8.73
C ASN A 286 -36.67 -8.35 9.89
N ARG A 287 -35.37 -8.26 9.60
CA ARG A 287 -34.33 -8.02 10.61
C ARG A 287 -34.52 -6.67 11.33
N HIS A 288 -34.96 -5.62 10.64
CA HIS A 288 -35.23 -4.33 11.26
C HIS A 288 -36.53 -4.35 12.07
N LEU A 289 -37.61 -4.89 11.50
CA LEU A 289 -38.94 -4.95 12.14
C LEU A 289 -39.00 -5.91 13.34
N GLY A 290 -38.13 -6.92 13.39
CA GLY A 290 -38.02 -7.83 14.54
C GLY A 290 -37.40 -7.21 15.79
N LYS A 291 -36.91 -5.97 15.73
CA LYS A 291 -36.27 -5.29 16.86
C LYS A 291 -37.30 -4.63 17.77
N SER A 292 -36.89 -4.38 19.02
CA SER A 292 -37.65 -3.46 19.89
C SER A 292 -37.65 -2.04 19.32
N GLU A 293 -38.69 -1.26 19.56
CA GLU A 293 -38.80 0.12 19.06
C GLU A 293 -37.56 0.97 19.38
N ARG A 294 -37.02 0.82 20.61
CA ARG A 294 -35.81 1.54 21.05
C ARG A 294 -34.58 1.13 20.25
N GLU A 295 -34.40 -0.15 19.99
CA GLU A 295 -33.27 -0.65 19.22
C GLU A 295 -33.42 -0.24 17.75
N ALA A 296 -34.61 -0.39 17.15
CA ALA A 296 -34.89 0.04 15.77
C ALA A 296 -34.60 1.53 15.57
N ALA A 297 -35.03 2.39 16.50
CA ALA A 297 -34.74 3.82 16.48
C ALA A 297 -33.23 4.11 16.60
N GLY A 298 -32.51 3.34 17.44
CA GLY A 298 -31.05 3.44 17.57
C GLY A 298 -30.31 3.08 16.28
N VAL A 299 -30.76 2.02 15.60
CA VAL A 299 -30.20 1.57 14.31
C VAL A 299 -30.45 2.62 13.21
N LEU A 300 -31.68 3.12 13.09
CA LEU A 300 -32.02 4.15 12.11
C LEU A 300 -31.22 5.44 12.36
N SER A 301 -31.12 5.87 13.62
CA SER A 301 -30.30 7.03 14.02
C SER A 301 -28.83 6.85 13.63
N SER A 302 -28.27 5.65 13.83
CA SER A 302 -26.88 5.38 13.41
C SER A 302 -26.71 5.39 11.89
N ALA A 303 -27.64 4.79 11.14
CA ALA A 303 -27.64 4.83 9.68
C ALA A 303 -27.74 6.28 9.15
N GLN A 304 -28.60 7.10 9.74
CA GLN A 304 -28.74 8.53 9.41
C GLN A 304 -27.46 9.33 9.71
N ARG A 305 -26.79 9.05 10.83
CA ARG A 305 -25.53 9.72 11.21
C ARG A 305 -24.41 9.44 10.21
N HIS A 306 -24.24 8.18 9.81
CA HIS A 306 -23.19 7.80 8.85
C HIS A 306 -23.48 8.26 7.43
N THR A 307 -24.74 8.52 7.09
CA THR A 307 -25.16 9.01 5.77
C THR A 307 -25.39 10.52 5.70
N HIS A 308 -25.22 11.28 6.80
CA HIS A 308 -25.53 12.72 6.82
C HIS A 308 -24.76 13.55 5.78
N PHE A 309 -23.56 13.09 5.38
CA PHE A 309 -22.75 13.78 4.38
C PHE A 309 -23.46 13.89 3.01
N LEU A 310 -24.48 13.05 2.77
CA LEU A 310 -25.35 13.06 1.60
C LEU A 310 -26.42 14.17 1.64
N ASP A 311 -26.64 14.86 2.78
CA ASP A 311 -27.53 16.03 2.84
C ASP A 311 -27.02 17.20 1.98
N SER A 312 -25.74 17.18 1.61
CA SER A 312 -25.13 18.21 0.77
C SER A 312 -25.52 18.03 -0.69
N PRO A 313 -26.20 18.99 -1.34
CA PRO A 313 -26.52 18.91 -2.77
C PRO A 313 -25.27 18.83 -3.66
N ARG A 314 -24.15 19.39 -3.18
CA ARG A 314 -22.85 19.30 -3.86
C ARG A 314 -22.31 17.87 -3.85
N MET A 315 -22.54 17.14 -2.78
CA MET A 315 -22.09 15.76 -2.66
C MET A 315 -22.98 14.82 -3.46
N MET A 316 -24.31 15.04 -3.43
CA MET A 316 -25.24 14.29 -4.27
C MET A 316 -24.88 14.41 -5.76
N ARG A 317 -24.54 15.61 -6.25
CA ARG A 317 -24.15 15.82 -7.66
C ARG A 317 -22.89 15.08 -8.10
N VAL A 318 -21.96 14.76 -7.20
CA VAL A 318 -20.76 13.99 -7.57
C VAL A 318 -20.95 12.48 -7.39
N LEU A 319 -22.15 12.06 -6.97
CA LEU A 319 -22.52 10.68 -6.66
C LEU A 319 -23.82 10.22 -7.36
N ASP A 320 -24.41 11.03 -8.24
CA ASP A 320 -25.71 10.75 -8.86
C ASP A 320 -25.62 9.96 -10.17
N GLU A 321 -24.54 10.12 -10.92
CA GLU A 321 -24.25 9.40 -12.16
C GLU A 321 -22.76 9.02 -12.27
N SER A 322 -22.43 8.07 -13.14
CA SER A 322 -21.04 7.66 -13.40
C SER A 322 -20.54 8.14 -14.76
N TYR A 323 -19.43 8.90 -14.75
CA TYR A 323 -18.73 9.29 -15.98
C TYR A 323 -17.60 8.34 -16.40
N PHE A 324 -17.26 7.40 -15.52
CA PHE A 324 -16.19 6.42 -15.71
C PHE A 324 -16.41 5.24 -14.75
N SER A 325 -15.75 4.11 -15.00
CA SER A 325 -15.60 3.02 -14.02
C SER A 325 -14.16 2.98 -13.51
N PHE A 326 -13.95 2.59 -12.24
CA PHE A 326 -12.58 2.39 -11.74
C PHE A 326 -11.89 1.21 -12.43
N ALA A 327 -12.64 0.23 -12.93
CA ALA A 327 -12.11 -0.88 -13.73
C ALA A 327 -11.41 -0.39 -15.01
N ASP A 328 -11.84 0.74 -15.58
CA ASP A 328 -11.25 1.31 -16.79
C ASP A 328 -9.76 1.68 -16.59
N LEU A 329 -9.35 2.02 -15.36
CA LEU A 329 -7.95 2.34 -15.03
C LEU A 329 -7.02 1.14 -15.21
N LYS A 330 -7.55 -0.08 -15.22
CA LYS A 330 -6.80 -1.32 -15.49
C LYS A 330 -6.81 -1.71 -16.96
N ARG A 331 -7.73 -1.15 -17.75
CA ARG A 331 -7.91 -1.41 -19.18
C ARG A 331 -7.13 -0.44 -20.05
N HIS A 332 -7.13 0.85 -19.68
CA HIS A 332 -6.39 1.90 -20.35
C HIS A 332 -5.93 2.97 -19.37
N ASN A 333 -4.95 3.77 -19.77
CA ASN A 333 -4.47 4.86 -18.92
C ASN A 333 -5.58 5.89 -18.70
N ALA A 334 -5.89 6.17 -17.44
CA ALA A 334 -6.81 7.23 -17.03
C ALA A 334 -6.33 7.87 -15.72
N THR A 335 -6.80 9.07 -15.39
CA THR A 335 -6.46 9.74 -14.14
C THR A 335 -7.69 10.23 -13.42
N VAL A 336 -7.81 9.85 -12.14
CA VAL A 336 -8.89 10.29 -11.26
C VAL A 336 -8.30 11.15 -10.15
N PHE A 337 -8.70 12.42 -10.09
CA PHE A 337 -8.38 13.32 -8.98
C PHE A 337 -9.57 13.36 -8.02
N LEU A 338 -9.31 13.05 -6.74
CA LEU A 338 -10.28 13.17 -5.66
C LEU A 338 -9.95 14.42 -4.84
N VAL A 339 -10.73 15.47 -5.03
CA VAL A 339 -10.46 16.79 -4.45
C VAL A 339 -11.41 17.04 -3.29
N LEU A 340 -10.86 17.02 -2.07
CA LEU A 340 -11.58 17.39 -0.85
C LEU A 340 -10.78 18.42 -0.05
N PRO A 341 -11.20 19.71 -0.03
CA PRO A 341 -10.51 20.74 0.74
C PRO A 341 -10.38 20.39 2.24
N PRO A 342 -9.24 20.72 2.89
CA PRO A 342 -8.98 20.34 4.28
C PRO A 342 -10.05 20.79 5.29
N ASP A 343 -10.67 21.96 5.09
CA ASP A 343 -11.75 22.47 5.95
C ASP A 343 -13.05 21.66 5.85
N ARG A 344 -13.18 20.82 4.82
CA ARG A 344 -14.33 19.94 4.57
C ARG A 344 -14.04 18.48 4.87
N LEU A 345 -12.78 18.13 5.12
CA LEU A 345 -12.34 16.76 5.19
C LEU A 345 -12.94 16.01 6.38
N SER A 346 -13.04 16.63 7.56
CA SER A 346 -13.67 15.99 8.73
C SER A 346 -15.14 15.60 8.47
N THR A 347 -15.90 16.46 7.80
CA THR A 347 -17.31 16.24 7.48
C THR A 347 -17.50 15.19 6.38
N TYR A 348 -16.67 15.22 5.33
CA TYR A 348 -16.87 14.44 4.11
C TYR A 348 -15.82 13.34 3.88
N SER A 349 -14.99 13.01 4.86
CA SER A 349 -13.99 11.91 4.77
C SER A 349 -14.60 10.57 4.36
N ARG A 350 -15.87 10.33 4.71
CA ARG A 350 -16.65 9.15 4.30
C ARG A 350 -16.77 9.02 2.78
N TRP A 351 -16.90 10.12 2.06
CA TRP A 351 -16.91 10.11 0.59
C TRP A 351 -15.58 9.64 0.01
N LEU A 352 -14.44 10.10 0.56
CA LEU A 352 -13.13 9.61 0.13
C LEU A 352 -12.94 8.12 0.46
N ARG A 353 -13.33 7.69 1.66
CA ARG A 353 -13.28 6.29 2.06
C ARG A 353 -14.09 5.41 1.11
N LEU A 354 -15.30 5.84 0.79
CA LEU A 354 -16.18 5.18 -0.17
C LEU A 354 -15.52 5.01 -1.54
N LEU A 355 -15.03 6.10 -2.14
CA LEU A 355 -14.41 6.05 -3.47
C LEU A 355 -13.13 5.23 -3.51
N ILE A 356 -12.27 5.34 -2.47
CA ILE A 356 -11.06 4.53 -2.39
C ILE A 356 -11.41 3.05 -2.24
N THR A 357 -12.40 2.71 -1.41
CA THR A 357 -12.85 1.33 -1.22
C THR A 357 -13.37 0.73 -2.52
N GLN A 358 -14.28 1.43 -3.21
CA GLN A 358 -14.79 0.97 -4.50
C GLN A 358 -13.68 0.84 -5.54
N SER A 359 -12.78 1.83 -5.63
CA SER A 359 -11.68 1.76 -6.59
C SER A 359 -10.76 0.56 -6.37
N LEU A 360 -10.45 0.23 -5.11
CA LEU A 360 -9.59 -0.91 -4.78
C LEU A 360 -10.29 -2.23 -5.10
N ALA A 361 -11.60 -2.32 -4.83
CA ALA A 361 -12.40 -3.51 -5.15
C ALA A 361 -12.46 -3.75 -6.67
N ASP A 362 -12.79 -2.71 -7.46
CA ASP A 362 -12.90 -2.81 -8.91
C ASP A 362 -11.55 -3.18 -9.55
N ILE A 363 -10.46 -2.54 -9.11
CA ILE A 363 -9.11 -2.83 -9.62
C ILE A 363 -8.66 -4.26 -9.26
N ALA A 364 -9.05 -4.78 -8.10
CA ALA A 364 -8.70 -6.14 -7.69
C ALA A 364 -9.44 -7.21 -8.48
N ARG A 365 -10.67 -6.92 -8.93
CA ARG A 365 -11.48 -7.83 -9.75
C ARG A 365 -11.07 -7.81 -11.22
N GLU A 366 -10.65 -6.65 -11.72
CA GLU A 366 -10.30 -6.49 -13.13
C GLU A 366 -8.96 -7.18 -13.45
N PRO A 367 -8.92 -8.11 -14.42
CA PRO A 367 -7.68 -8.72 -14.89
C PRO A 367 -6.66 -7.64 -15.29
N ALA A 368 -5.38 -7.90 -15.05
CA ALA A 368 -4.33 -6.96 -15.46
C ALA A 368 -4.25 -6.89 -17.00
N ALA A 369 -4.87 -5.87 -17.60
CA ALA A 369 -4.73 -5.58 -19.03
C ALA A 369 -3.56 -4.61 -19.29
N THR A 370 -3.36 -3.61 -18.43
CA THR A 370 -2.19 -2.73 -18.48
C THR A 370 -1.00 -3.37 -17.76
N GLY A 371 0.16 -3.44 -18.41
CA GLY A 371 1.40 -3.99 -17.82
C GLY A 371 1.98 -3.20 -16.64
N ARG A 372 1.38 -2.06 -16.28
CA ARG A 372 1.79 -1.21 -15.14
C ARG A 372 0.68 -1.17 -14.08
N PRO A 373 1.01 -1.21 -12.78
CA PRO A 373 0.03 -1.03 -11.72
C PRO A 373 -0.68 0.34 -11.80
N VAL A 374 -1.88 0.46 -11.25
CA VAL A 374 -2.53 1.75 -11.02
C VAL A 374 -1.85 2.43 -9.83
N LEU A 375 -1.37 3.66 -10.01
CA LEU A 375 -0.71 4.43 -8.97
C LEU A 375 -1.74 5.14 -8.10
N TYR A 376 -1.71 4.91 -6.80
CA TYR A 376 -2.47 5.66 -5.80
C TYR A 376 -1.56 6.68 -5.13
N LEU A 377 -1.61 7.93 -5.59
CA LEU A 377 -0.83 9.03 -5.04
C LEU A 377 -1.65 9.75 -3.97
N LEU A 378 -1.36 9.47 -2.70
CA LEU A 378 -2.15 9.94 -1.57
C LEU A 378 -1.46 11.15 -0.93
N ASP A 379 -1.74 12.34 -1.44
CA ASP A 379 -1.20 13.59 -0.88
C ASP A 379 -1.86 13.89 0.47
N GLU A 380 -1.05 14.38 1.42
CA GLU A 380 -1.44 14.62 2.82
C GLU A 380 -2.18 13.42 3.45
N PHE A 381 -1.65 12.21 3.28
CA PHE A 381 -2.31 10.95 3.64
C PHE A 381 -2.80 10.91 5.10
N ALA A 382 -2.04 11.47 6.05
CA ALA A 382 -2.41 11.49 7.45
C ALA A 382 -3.71 12.28 7.74
N VAL A 383 -4.01 13.30 6.94
CA VAL A 383 -5.22 14.13 7.12
C VAL A 383 -6.48 13.31 6.87
N LEU A 384 -6.39 12.26 6.06
CA LEU A 384 -7.50 11.36 5.73
C LEU A 384 -7.98 10.51 6.93
N GLY A 385 -7.18 10.46 8.00
CA GLY A 385 -7.45 9.59 9.14
C GLY A 385 -7.23 8.12 8.81
N HIS A 386 -7.75 7.24 9.67
CA HIS A 386 -7.59 5.80 9.47
C HIS A 386 -8.47 5.32 8.32
N LEU A 387 -7.80 4.81 7.27
CA LEU A 387 -8.40 4.11 6.15
C LEU A 387 -7.97 2.64 6.20
N ALA A 388 -8.82 1.79 6.76
CA ALA A 388 -8.57 0.35 6.90
C ALA A 388 -8.27 -0.32 5.55
N GLN A 389 -8.97 0.10 4.50
CA GLN A 389 -8.83 -0.45 3.16
C GLN A 389 -7.45 -0.15 2.55
N VAL A 390 -6.89 1.04 2.81
CA VAL A 390 -5.53 1.38 2.36
C VAL A 390 -4.49 0.59 3.14
N GLU A 391 -4.70 0.40 4.44
CA GLU A 391 -3.82 -0.44 5.28
C GLU A 391 -3.80 -1.89 4.79
N SER A 392 -4.96 -2.49 4.54
CA SER A 392 -5.06 -3.84 3.97
C SER A 392 -4.43 -3.89 2.58
N ALA A 393 -4.64 -2.85 1.76
CA ALA A 393 -4.08 -2.77 0.43
C ALA A 393 -2.54 -2.71 0.43
N MET A 394 -1.92 -2.06 1.42
CA MET A 394 -0.46 -2.06 1.57
C MET A 394 0.13 -3.48 1.72
N GLY A 395 -0.62 -4.43 2.28
CA GLY A 395 -0.13 -5.80 2.48
C GLY A 395 -0.50 -6.78 1.36
N LEU A 396 -1.60 -6.52 0.63
CA LEU A 396 -2.23 -7.53 -0.24
C LEU A 396 -2.37 -7.09 -1.70
N MET A 397 -2.46 -5.79 -1.99
CA MET A 397 -2.92 -5.31 -3.29
C MET A 397 -1.82 -5.12 -4.34
N ALA A 398 -0.55 -5.24 -3.96
CA ALA A 398 0.57 -5.17 -4.91
C ALA A 398 0.43 -6.19 -6.05
N GLY A 399 0.00 -7.42 -5.73
CA GLY A 399 -0.22 -8.49 -6.72
C GLY A 399 -1.42 -8.26 -7.65
N TYR A 400 -2.34 -7.38 -7.26
CA TYR A 400 -3.56 -7.04 -8.03
C TYR A 400 -3.32 -5.86 -8.99
N GLY A 401 -2.08 -5.38 -9.10
CA GLY A 401 -1.75 -4.24 -9.95
C GLY A 401 -2.12 -2.91 -9.30
N VAL A 402 -2.01 -2.80 -7.97
CA VAL A 402 -2.09 -1.54 -7.23
C VAL A 402 -0.69 -1.15 -6.74
N GLN A 403 -0.33 0.12 -6.89
CA GLN A 403 0.88 0.68 -6.28
C GLN A 403 0.51 1.90 -5.44
N LEU A 404 0.56 1.74 -4.12
CA LEU A 404 0.30 2.82 -3.18
C LEU A 404 1.54 3.70 -3.01
N TRP A 405 1.33 5.01 -2.96
CA TRP A 405 2.33 6.00 -2.63
C TRP A 405 1.78 7.04 -1.65
N PRO A 406 1.74 6.74 -0.34
CA PRO A 406 1.34 7.69 0.68
C PRO A 406 2.43 8.75 0.90
N ILE A 407 1.98 10.01 0.98
CA ILE A 407 2.84 11.16 1.27
C ILE A 407 2.48 11.71 2.65
N LEU A 408 3.44 11.69 3.56
CA LEU A 408 3.33 12.07 4.96
C LEU A 408 4.30 13.20 5.29
N GLN A 409 4.11 13.88 6.41
CA GLN A 409 5.09 14.86 6.89
C GLN A 409 6.25 14.18 7.62
N ASP A 410 5.94 13.18 8.45
CA ASP A 410 6.88 12.45 9.29
C ASP A 410 6.31 11.07 9.69
N ILE A 411 7.10 10.29 10.43
CA ILE A 411 6.68 8.99 10.98
C ILE A 411 5.63 9.11 12.10
N HIS A 412 5.62 10.22 12.83
CA HIS A 412 4.71 10.44 13.96
C HIS A 412 3.27 10.51 13.47
N GLN A 413 3.01 11.18 12.34
CA GLN A 413 1.70 11.23 11.72
C GLN A 413 1.18 9.83 11.36
N LEU A 414 2.03 8.99 10.76
CA LEU A 414 1.65 7.63 10.41
C LEU A 414 1.32 6.79 11.65
N ARG A 415 2.13 6.90 12.70
CA ARG A 415 1.91 6.20 13.98
C ARG A 415 0.70 6.74 14.74
N ALA A 416 0.43 8.03 14.69
CA ALA A 416 -0.76 8.62 15.28
C ALA A 416 -2.04 8.08 14.63
N THR A 417 -2.04 7.90 13.30
CA THR A 417 -3.21 7.42 12.56
C THR A 417 -3.37 5.90 12.61
N TYR A 418 -2.28 5.12 12.52
CA TYR A 418 -2.33 3.66 12.36
C TYR A 418 -1.80 2.87 13.58
N GLY A 419 -1.29 3.55 14.61
CA GLY A 419 -0.76 2.94 15.82
C GLY A 419 0.33 1.91 15.50
N ARG A 420 0.18 0.71 16.07
CA ARG A 420 1.10 -0.43 15.84
C ARG A 420 1.17 -0.87 14.38
N ARG A 421 0.13 -0.58 13.59
CA ARG A 421 0.01 -1.01 12.18
C ARG A 421 0.74 -0.08 11.21
N ALA A 422 1.30 1.03 11.69
CA ALA A 422 2.22 1.88 10.94
C ALA A 422 3.42 1.10 10.37
N GLY A 423 3.88 0.06 11.09
CA GLY A 423 4.98 -0.81 10.62
C GLY A 423 4.69 -1.50 9.29
N THR A 424 3.42 -1.81 9.00
CA THR A 424 3.00 -2.42 7.73
C THR A 424 3.33 -1.54 6.53
N PHE A 425 3.24 -0.22 6.67
CA PHE A 425 3.55 0.70 5.57
C PHE A 425 5.04 0.71 5.26
N LEU A 426 5.88 0.71 6.30
CA LEU A 426 7.33 0.66 6.16
C LEU A 426 7.80 -0.69 5.61
N SER A 427 7.24 -1.80 6.08
CA SER A 427 7.66 -3.14 5.65
C SER A 427 7.29 -3.47 4.20
N ASN A 428 6.21 -2.87 3.69
CA ASN A 428 5.73 -3.11 2.32
C ASN A 428 6.14 -2.01 1.32
N ALA A 429 6.78 -0.94 1.79
CA ALA A 429 7.38 0.05 0.92
C ALA A 429 8.74 -0.45 0.40
N GLY A 430 8.86 -0.61 -0.92
CA GLY A 430 10.15 -0.90 -1.56
C GLY A 430 11.03 0.35 -1.70
N VAL A 431 10.44 1.55 -1.61
CA VAL A 431 11.15 2.83 -1.58
C VAL A 431 10.63 3.68 -0.43
N LEU A 432 11.55 4.09 0.43
CA LEU A 432 11.32 5.12 1.44
C LEU A 432 12.04 6.40 0.99
N GLN A 433 11.29 7.46 0.71
CA GLN A 433 11.80 8.76 0.32
C GLN A 433 11.67 9.72 1.51
N VAL A 434 12.78 10.28 1.99
CA VAL A 434 12.77 11.18 3.15
C VAL A 434 13.35 12.54 2.76
N PHE A 435 12.60 13.61 3.01
CA PHE A 435 13.02 14.99 2.80
C PHE A 435 13.27 15.66 4.14
N GLY A 436 14.37 16.42 4.24
CA GLY A 436 14.62 17.37 5.33
C GLY A 436 14.24 16.83 6.72
N VAL A 437 15.01 15.88 7.24
CA VAL A 437 14.74 15.27 8.55
C VAL A 437 14.86 16.33 9.64
N ASN A 438 13.74 16.61 10.31
CA ASN A 438 13.63 17.66 11.32
C ASN A 438 13.25 17.10 12.71
N ASP A 439 13.09 15.78 12.84
CA ASP A 439 12.75 15.10 14.09
C ASP A 439 13.69 13.91 14.36
N LEU A 440 13.95 13.66 15.64
CA LEU A 440 14.91 12.65 16.08
C LEU A 440 14.48 11.23 15.72
N GLU A 441 13.19 10.92 15.84
CA GLU A 441 12.70 9.56 15.59
C GLU A 441 12.78 9.17 14.11
N THR A 442 12.46 10.08 13.18
CA THR A 442 12.69 9.85 11.75
C THR A 442 14.18 9.77 11.45
N ALA A 443 15.04 10.52 12.14
CA ALA A 443 16.50 10.40 11.99
C ALA A 443 17.00 9.02 12.43
N GLU A 444 16.57 8.55 13.60
CA GLU A 444 16.90 7.22 14.13
C GLU A 444 16.37 6.09 13.23
N LEU A 445 15.22 6.30 12.56
CA LEU A 445 14.67 5.32 11.61
C LEU A 445 15.59 5.12 10.39
N ILE A 446 16.32 6.15 9.95
CA ILE A 446 17.10 6.11 8.70
C ILE A 446 18.63 6.06 8.90
N SER A 447 19.11 6.22 10.14
CA SER A 447 20.54 6.18 10.51
C SER A 447 20.96 4.82 11.02
#